data_AF-A0A661GA60-F1
#
_entry.id   AF-A0A661GA60-F1
#
_cell.length_a   1.000
_cell.length_b   1.000
_cell.length_c   1.000
_cell.angle_alpha   90.00
_cell.angle_beta   90.00
_cell.angle_gamma   90.00
#
_symmetry.space_group_name_H-M   'P 1'
#
loop_
_entity.id
_entity.type
_entity.pdbx_description
1 polymer ?
#
loop_
_entity_poly.entity_id
_entity_poly.type
_entity_poly.pdbx_seq_one_letter_code
_entity_poly.pdbx_strand_id
1 'polypeptide(L)'
;MQLSNHNPSCENPLAARRPWRVLLACLLLALTAQAFGQGIASYRLGSGDEVAITVYGEEDLSVEQRLHDDGIIAYPFLGELKVGGKTVGEVEKEITRGLKGDYLVDPRVRVSIREYRPFFIHGEVEGPGGYPYQPALTVRKAVSLAGGFTERASKSKVTVIREGRNDAQGI
;
A
#
# COMPACT_ATOMS: atom_id res chain seq x y z
N MET A 1 -73.28 35.46 -26.86
CA MET A 1 -72.42 34.83 -27.88
C MET A 1 -70.99 34.89 -27.38
N GLN A 2 -70.36 33.71 -27.24
CA GLN A 2 -68.94 33.37 -26.95
C GLN A 2 -68.31 33.93 -25.65
N LEU A 3 -68.17 33.09 -24.62
CA LEU A 3 -67.03 32.19 -24.32
C LEU A 3 -65.80 32.94 -23.78
N SER A 4 -65.61 32.93 -22.47
CA SER A 4 -64.29 32.71 -21.87
C SER A 4 -64.43 32.22 -20.43
N ASN A 5 -64.10 30.96 -20.27
CA ASN A 5 -63.95 30.20 -19.05
C ASN A 5 -62.65 30.64 -18.37
N HIS A 6 -62.64 31.05 -17.10
CA HIS A 6 -61.47 30.95 -16.21
C HIS A 6 -61.95 30.89 -14.75
N ASN A 7 -61.84 29.70 -14.17
CA ASN A 7 -61.94 29.42 -12.75
C ASN A 7 -60.71 30.02 -12.02
N PRO A 8 -60.88 30.53 -10.80
CA PRO A 8 -59.97 30.07 -9.75
C PRO A 8 -60.74 29.66 -8.50
N SER A 9 -60.86 28.35 -8.31
CA SER A 9 -61.29 27.73 -7.07
C SER A 9 -60.17 27.81 -6.04
N CYS A 10 -60.56 28.22 -4.85
CA CYS A 10 -60.06 27.73 -3.56
C CYS A 10 -58.63 28.16 -3.16
N GLU A 11 -58.56 29.34 -2.55
CA GLU A 11 -58.10 29.53 -1.17
C GLU A 11 -57.51 28.29 -0.44
N ASN A 12 -56.19 28.35 -0.26
CA ASN A 12 -55.42 27.89 0.92
C ASN A 12 -56.10 28.38 2.23
N PRO A 13 -55.84 27.85 3.46
CA PRO A 13 -54.67 27.07 3.89
C PRO A 13 -54.93 25.99 4.98
N LEU A 14 -54.25 24.84 4.95
CA LEU A 14 -54.05 24.00 6.15
C LEU A 14 -52.64 23.39 6.08
N ALA A 15 -51.64 23.97 6.72
CA ALA A 15 -51.32 23.77 8.14
C ALA A 15 -51.05 22.29 8.51
N ALA A 16 -49.76 22.02 8.67
CA ALA A 16 -49.19 21.16 9.70
C ALA A 16 -49.50 19.65 9.67
N ARG A 17 -48.69 18.87 8.92
CA ARG A 17 -48.41 17.47 9.26
C ARG A 17 -46.93 17.08 9.05
N ARG A 18 -46.14 17.29 10.12
CA ARG A 18 -44.96 16.52 10.58
C ARG A 18 -43.88 16.10 9.54
N PRO A 19 -42.84 16.93 9.31
CA PRO A 19 -41.65 16.51 8.54
C PRO A 19 -40.57 15.79 9.38
N TRP A 20 -40.82 15.52 10.67
CA TRP A 20 -39.80 14.95 11.57
C TRP A 20 -39.42 13.50 11.25
N ARG A 21 -40.35 12.70 10.71
CA ARG A 21 -40.10 11.29 10.42
C ARG A 21 -39.27 11.04 9.17
N VAL A 22 -39.24 11.98 8.23
CA VAL A 22 -38.48 11.85 6.97
C VAL A 22 -37.02 12.32 7.15
N LEU A 23 -36.80 13.34 7.99
CA LEU A 23 -35.44 13.82 8.32
C LEU A 23 -34.62 12.82 9.16
N LEU A 24 -35.27 12.01 10.00
CA LEU A 24 -34.59 10.96 10.79
C LEU A 24 -34.20 9.72 9.96
N ALA A 25 -34.91 9.45 8.86
CA ALA A 25 -34.60 8.33 7.98
C ALA A 25 -33.38 8.59 7.09
N CYS A 26 -33.17 9.83 6.64
CA CYS A 26 -31.97 10.18 5.87
C CYS A 26 -30.70 10.30 6.74
N LEU A 27 -30.85 10.65 8.03
CA LEU A 27 -29.71 10.70 8.96
C LEU A 27 -29.22 9.29 9.37
N LEU A 28 -30.11 8.28 9.35
CA LEU A 28 -29.77 6.87 9.60
C LEU A 28 -29.16 6.17 8.37
N LEU A 29 -29.37 6.67 7.15
CA LEU A 29 -28.78 6.10 5.92
C LEU A 29 -27.36 6.63 5.64
N ALA A 30 -26.97 7.75 6.22
CA ALA A 30 -25.64 8.36 6.01
C ALA A 30 -24.53 7.78 6.92
N LEU A 31 -24.88 6.97 7.92
CA LEU A 31 -23.92 6.48 8.92
C LEU A 31 -23.30 5.10 8.60
N THR A 32 -23.76 4.40 7.56
CA THR A 32 -23.29 3.04 7.22
C THR A 32 -22.20 2.98 6.14
N ALA A 33 -21.72 4.12 5.62
CA ALA A 33 -20.62 4.16 4.66
C ALA A 33 -19.25 4.13 5.35
N GLN A 34 -19.00 3.14 6.21
CA GLN A 34 -17.62 2.80 6.57
C GLN A 34 -17.02 2.01 5.41
N ALA A 35 -16.34 2.72 4.51
CA ALA A 35 -15.49 2.11 3.52
C ALA A 35 -14.36 1.35 4.26
N PHE A 36 -14.48 0.03 4.36
CA PHE A 36 -13.37 -0.83 4.75
C PHE A 36 -12.33 -0.82 3.63
N GLY A 37 -11.47 0.20 3.62
CA GLY A 37 -10.24 0.17 2.86
C GLY A 37 -9.32 -0.88 3.48
N GLN A 38 -9.42 -2.13 3.01
CA GLN A 38 -8.38 -3.13 3.26
C GLN A 38 -7.14 -2.67 2.50
N GLY A 39 -6.32 -1.85 3.15
CA GLY A 39 -5.03 -1.45 2.63
C GLY A 39 -4.19 -2.71 2.45
N ILE A 40 -3.99 -3.14 1.20
CA ILE A 40 -2.92 -4.09 0.88
C ILE A 40 -1.66 -3.45 1.44
N ALA A 41 -1.05 -4.07 2.45
CA ALA A 41 0.20 -3.58 3.02
C ALA A 41 1.25 -3.59 1.90
N SER A 42 1.43 -2.44 1.26
CA SER A 42 2.36 -2.28 0.16
C SER A 42 3.77 -2.50 0.70
N TYR A 43 4.53 -3.34 0.01
CA TYR A 43 5.89 -3.62 0.39
C TYR A 43 6.70 -2.32 0.43
N ARG A 44 7.45 -2.14 1.52
CA ARG A 44 8.36 -1.02 1.71
C ARG A 44 9.77 -1.52 1.52
N LEU A 45 10.51 -0.82 0.68
CA LEU A 45 11.90 -1.10 0.38
C LEU A 45 12.73 -1.00 1.66
N GLY A 46 13.70 -1.89 1.80
CA GLY A 46 14.65 -1.93 2.91
C GLY A 46 16.04 -2.28 2.43
N SER A 47 16.99 -2.21 3.36
CA SER A 47 18.36 -2.63 3.12
C SER A 47 18.43 -4.05 2.58
N GLY A 48 19.31 -4.26 1.60
CA GLY A 48 19.50 -5.56 0.98
C GLY A 48 18.51 -5.93 -0.11
N ASP A 49 17.45 -5.15 -0.36
CA ASP A 49 16.61 -5.29 -1.57
C ASP A 49 17.38 -4.86 -2.81
N GLU A 50 17.11 -5.49 -3.94
CA GLU A 50 17.66 -5.10 -5.24
C GLU A 50 16.55 -4.49 -6.10
N VAL A 51 16.79 -3.26 -6.57
CA VAL A 51 15.84 -2.52 -7.39
C VAL A 51 16.39 -2.33 -8.80
N ALA A 52 15.53 -2.55 -9.79
CA ALA A 52 15.77 -2.15 -11.17
C ALA A 52 14.93 -0.92 -11.48
N ILE A 53 15.62 0.15 -11.85
CA ILE A 53 15.03 1.41 -12.30
C ILE A 53 15.24 1.46 -13.80
N THR A 54 14.15 1.53 -14.55
CA THR A 54 14.19 1.63 -16.02
C THR A 54 13.59 2.95 -16.44
N VAL A 55 14.32 3.71 -17.26
CA VAL A 55 13.82 4.92 -17.89
C VAL A 55 13.65 4.65 -19.37
N TYR A 56 12.41 4.72 -19.85
CA TYR A 56 12.13 4.40 -21.25
C TYR A 56 12.80 5.39 -22.19
N GLY A 57 13.60 4.87 -23.13
CA GLY A 57 14.35 5.68 -24.10
C GLY A 57 15.72 6.14 -23.62
N GLU A 58 16.07 5.88 -22.35
CA GLU A 58 17.32 6.34 -21.74
C GLU A 58 18.01 5.17 -21.01
N GLU A 59 18.85 4.43 -21.74
CA GLU A 59 19.57 3.27 -21.18
C GLU A 59 20.62 3.70 -20.14
N ASP A 60 21.25 4.86 -20.34
CA ASP A 60 22.26 5.41 -19.40
C ASP A 60 21.66 5.78 -18.03
N LEU A 61 20.33 5.93 -17.94
CA LEU A 61 19.58 6.19 -16.72
C LEU A 61 18.97 4.92 -16.10
N SER A 62 19.07 3.79 -16.80
CA SER A 62 18.50 2.52 -16.38
C SER A 62 19.53 1.74 -15.58
N VAL A 63 19.33 1.65 -14.27
CA VAL A 63 20.29 1.05 -13.33
C VAL A 63 19.64 -0.05 -12.51
N GLU A 64 20.43 -1.08 -12.22
CA GLU A 64 20.09 -2.13 -11.28
C GLU A 64 21.06 -2.04 -10.12
N GLN A 65 20.53 -1.84 -8.92
CA GLN A 65 21.37 -1.67 -7.74
C GLN A 65 20.69 -2.19 -6.49
N ARG A 66 21.54 -2.67 -5.57
CA ARG A 66 21.14 -3.09 -4.25
C ARG A 66 21.07 -1.90 -3.30
N LEU A 67 20.03 -1.86 -2.47
CA LEU A 67 19.88 -0.86 -1.42
C LEU A 67 20.94 -1.08 -0.35
N HIS A 68 21.66 0.00 -0.03
CA HIS A 68 22.64 0.03 1.04
C HIS A 68 21.97 -0.13 2.42
N ASP A 69 22.77 -0.36 3.47
CA ASP A 69 22.29 -0.58 4.85
C ASP A 69 21.50 0.62 5.40
N ASP A 70 21.83 1.81 4.93
CA ASP A 70 21.10 3.05 5.23
C ASP A 70 19.84 3.21 4.35
N GLY A 71 19.52 2.30 3.45
CA GLY A 71 18.40 2.40 2.52
C GLY A 71 18.54 3.55 1.53
N ILE A 72 19.77 3.95 1.21
CA ILE A 72 20.08 4.92 0.16
C ILE A 72 20.48 4.16 -1.11
N ILE A 73 20.20 4.79 -2.26
CA ILE A 73 20.69 4.36 -3.56
C ILE A 73 21.36 5.53 -4.27
N ALA A 74 22.38 5.26 -5.07
CA ALA A 74 23.03 6.26 -5.90
C ALA A 74 22.37 6.26 -7.27
N TYR A 75 21.86 7.40 -7.73
CA TYR A 75 21.18 7.51 -9.01
C TYR A 75 21.82 8.58 -9.89
N PRO A 76 22.05 8.31 -11.20
CA PRO A 76 22.62 9.28 -12.11
C PRO A 76 21.86 10.62 -12.08
N PHE A 77 22.61 11.73 -12.06
CA PHE A 77 22.13 13.13 -11.97
C PHE A 77 21.40 13.54 -10.68
N LEU A 78 20.74 12.60 -10.00
CA LEU A 78 20.01 12.86 -8.75
C LEU A 78 20.85 12.60 -7.49
N GLY A 79 22.01 11.96 -7.64
CA GLY A 79 22.91 11.66 -6.53
C GLY A 79 22.32 10.61 -5.60
N GLU A 80 22.46 10.82 -4.29
CA GLU A 80 21.97 9.89 -3.27
C GLU A 80 20.47 10.10 -2.98
N LEU A 81 19.68 9.05 -3.19
CA LEU A 81 18.24 9.03 -2.94
C LEU A 81 17.91 8.10 -1.78
N LYS A 82 17.29 8.65 -0.73
CA LYS A 82 16.77 7.87 0.39
C LYS A 82 15.49 7.13 -0.03
N VAL A 83 15.58 5.83 -0.28
CA VAL A 83 14.46 4.99 -0.73
C VAL A 83 13.97 4.00 0.34
N GLY A 84 14.77 3.75 1.37
CA GLY A 84 14.40 2.90 2.50
C GLY A 84 13.12 3.39 3.18
N GLY A 85 12.19 2.47 3.42
CA GLY A 85 10.88 2.74 3.98
C GLY A 85 9.84 3.24 2.96
N LYS A 86 10.24 3.60 1.73
CA LYS A 86 9.31 4.00 0.66
C LYS A 86 8.82 2.77 -0.11
N THR A 87 7.65 2.91 -0.71
CA THR A 87 7.10 1.95 -1.67
C THR A 87 7.71 2.21 -3.05
N VAL A 88 7.69 1.18 -3.92
CA VAL A 88 8.16 1.29 -5.30
C VAL A 88 7.50 2.47 -6.05
N GLY A 89 6.19 2.66 -5.87
CA GLY A 89 5.47 3.75 -6.52
C GLY A 89 5.78 5.14 -5.94
N GLU A 90 6.24 5.24 -4.69
CA GLU A 90 6.74 6.50 -4.13
C GLU A 90 8.10 6.86 -4.74
N VAL A 91 9.00 5.88 -4.85
CA VAL A 91 10.32 6.04 -5.47
C VAL A 91 10.20 6.41 -6.95
N GLU A 92 9.31 5.74 -7.70
CA GLU A 92 9.06 6.05 -9.11
C GLU A 92 8.65 7.51 -9.32
N LYS A 93 7.73 8.02 -8.49
CA LYS A 93 7.30 9.42 -8.53
C LYS A 93 8.41 10.40 -8.18
N GLU A 94 9.26 10.04 -7.22
CA GLU A 94 10.38 10.88 -6.79
C GLU A 94 11.44 11.00 -7.87
N ILE A 95 11.84 9.89 -8.48
CA ILE A 95 12.79 9.87 -9.60
C ILE A 95 12.21 10.60 -10.81
N THR A 96 10.94 10.33 -11.15
CA THR A 96 10.25 11.02 -12.25
C THR A 96 10.27 12.54 -12.04
N ARG A 97 10.01 13.00 -10.81
CA ARG A 97 10.03 14.43 -10.48
C ARG A 97 11.43 15.03 -10.53
N GLY A 98 12.44 14.29 -10.04
CA GLY A 98 13.83 14.74 -10.05
C GLY A 98 14.40 14.87 -11.46
N LEU A 99 14.02 13.96 -12.37
CA LEU A 99 14.48 14.00 -13.76
C LEU A 99 13.72 15.01 -14.62
N LYS A 100 12.46 15.32 -14.28
CA LYS A 100 11.62 16.19 -15.09
C LYS A 100 12.05 17.65 -15.01
N GLY A 101 12.22 18.28 -16.16
CA GLY A 101 12.59 19.70 -16.29
C GLY A 101 14.07 19.86 -16.62
N ASP A 102 14.94 19.72 -15.63
CA ASP A 102 16.37 19.99 -15.77
C ASP A 102 17.11 18.96 -16.64
N TYR A 103 16.59 17.72 -16.72
CA TYR A 103 17.22 16.62 -17.45
C TYR A 103 16.36 16.09 -18.59
N LEU A 104 15.06 15.85 -18.35
CA LEU A 104 14.13 15.25 -19.31
C LEU A 104 12.80 16.00 -19.36
N VAL A 105 12.18 16.09 -20.53
CA VAL A 105 10.89 16.78 -20.72
C VAL A 105 9.72 15.97 -20.16
N ASP A 106 9.65 14.68 -20.52
CA ASP A 106 8.61 13.75 -20.08
C ASP A 106 9.21 12.37 -19.74
N PRO A 107 9.91 12.25 -18.59
CA PRO A 107 10.53 10.99 -18.21
C PRO A 107 9.47 9.93 -17.88
N ARG A 108 9.57 8.77 -18.52
CA ARG A 108 8.77 7.59 -18.17
C ARG A 108 9.64 6.62 -17.39
N VAL A 109 9.51 6.65 -16.07
CA VAL A 109 10.27 5.81 -15.14
C VAL A 109 9.43 4.63 -14.71
N ARG A 110 10.05 3.45 -14.62
CA ARG A 110 9.48 2.27 -13.99
C ARG A 110 10.46 1.74 -12.96
N VAL A 111 9.98 1.55 -11.73
CA VAL A 111 10.77 0.93 -10.67
C VAL A 111 10.22 -0.46 -10.40
N SER A 112 11.10 -1.44 -10.23
CA SER A 112 10.73 -2.81 -9.88
C SER A 112 11.74 -3.41 -8.93
N ILE A 113 11.32 -4.39 -8.13
CA ILE A 113 12.20 -5.13 -7.23
C ILE A 113 12.65 -6.38 -7.97
N ARG A 114 13.96 -6.50 -8.21
CA ARG A 114 14.59 -7.68 -8.83
C ARG A 114 14.72 -8.80 -7.81
N GLU A 115 15.25 -8.47 -6.64
CA GLU A 115 15.42 -9.41 -5.54
C GLU A 115 14.93 -8.78 -4.24
N TYR A 116 14.09 -9.50 -3.51
CA TYR A 116 13.66 -9.09 -2.18
C TYR A 116 14.67 -9.58 -1.15
N ARG A 117 14.95 -8.79 -0.12
CA ARG A 117 15.80 -9.25 0.98
C ARG A 117 15.26 -10.55 1.60
N PRO A 118 16.15 -11.50 1.95
CA PRO A 118 15.73 -12.76 2.56
C PRO A 118 15.13 -12.54 3.94
N PHE A 119 14.34 -13.50 4.39
CA PHE A 119 13.86 -13.58 5.76
C PHE A 119 14.34 -14.89 6.39
N PHE A 120 14.44 -14.91 7.71
CA PHE A 120 14.97 -16.06 8.44
C PHE A 120 13.90 -16.72 9.29
N ILE A 121 13.90 -18.04 9.29
CA ILE A 121 13.06 -18.86 10.15
C ILE A 121 13.98 -19.62 11.11
N HIS A 122 13.68 -19.51 12.40
CA HIS A 122 14.40 -20.19 13.47
C HIS A 122 13.42 -20.91 14.41
N GLY A 123 13.92 -21.89 15.16
CA GLY A 123 13.16 -22.66 16.14
C GLY A 123 12.71 -24.02 15.63
N GLU A 124 11.58 -24.50 16.14
CA GLU A 124 11.05 -25.85 15.94
C GLU A 124 10.29 -25.98 14.60
N VAL A 125 11.03 -25.93 13.50
CA VAL A 125 10.57 -26.19 12.13
C VAL A 125 11.48 -27.22 11.47
N GLU A 126 10.98 -27.92 10.45
CA GLU A 126 11.76 -28.97 9.76
C GLU A 126 13.03 -28.42 9.08
N GLY A 127 12.93 -27.23 8.47
CA GLY A 127 14.02 -26.53 7.81
C GLY A 127 14.24 -25.12 8.38
N PRO A 128 15.01 -24.96 9.46
CA PRO A 128 15.43 -23.62 9.89
C PRO A 128 16.46 -23.04 8.90
N GLY A 129 16.38 -21.74 8.63
CA GLY A 129 17.30 -21.11 7.67
C GLY A 129 16.78 -19.82 7.05
N GLY A 130 17.54 -19.32 6.08
CA GLY A 130 17.19 -18.15 5.26
C GLY A 130 16.38 -18.55 4.03
N TYR A 131 15.33 -17.79 3.75
CA TYR A 131 14.41 -18.03 2.63
C TYR A 131 14.19 -16.73 1.83
N PRO A 132 14.00 -16.81 0.51
CA PRO A 132 13.69 -15.64 -0.30
C PRO A 132 12.28 -15.12 0.03
N TYR A 133 12.17 -13.81 0.25
CA TYR A 133 10.87 -13.20 0.50
C TYR A 133 10.00 -13.23 -0.76
N GLN A 134 8.70 -13.48 -0.55
CA GLN A 134 7.71 -13.48 -1.63
C GLN A 134 6.59 -12.48 -1.31
N PRO A 135 6.04 -11.78 -2.31
CA PRO A 135 4.84 -10.97 -2.12
C PRO A 135 3.69 -11.78 -1.50
N ALA A 136 2.90 -11.12 -0.65
CA ALA A 136 1.81 -11.73 0.11
C ALA A 136 2.23 -12.94 0.98
N LEU A 137 3.49 -12.97 1.43
CA LEU A 137 3.96 -13.97 2.39
C LEU A 137 3.21 -13.83 3.72
N THR A 138 2.65 -14.95 4.19
CA THR A 138 2.04 -15.07 5.52
C THR A 138 2.92 -15.96 6.39
N VAL A 139 2.79 -15.84 7.71
CA VAL A 139 3.49 -16.72 8.67
C VAL A 139 3.22 -18.20 8.36
N ARG A 140 1.96 -18.55 8.05
CA ARG A 140 1.60 -19.91 7.66
C ARG A 140 2.33 -20.37 6.40
N LYS A 141 2.39 -19.53 5.37
CA LYS A 141 3.13 -19.84 4.13
C LYS A 141 4.63 -19.96 4.39
N ALA A 142 5.20 -19.10 5.24
CA ALA A 142 6.60 -19.16 5.63
C ALA A 142 6.94 -20.49 6.31
N VAL A 143 6.13 -20.94 7.28
CA VAL A 143 6.31 -22.24 7.94
C VAL A 143 6.18 -23.40 6.94
N SER A 144 5.24 -23.31 5.99
CA SER A 144 5.14 -24.31 4.91
C SER A 144 6.39 -24.36 4.02
N LEU A 145 7.03 -23.21 3.74
CA LEU A 145 8.30 -23.16 2.99
C LEU A 145 9.44 -23.80 3.79
N ALA A 146 9.41 -23.73 5.12
CA ALA A 146 10.32 -24.42 6.01
C ALA A 146 10.02 -25.91 6.23
N GLY A 147 9.09 -26.51 5.46
CA GLY A 147 8.73 -27.93 5.60
C GLY A 147 7.73 -28.23 6.72
N GLY A 148 7.25 -27.21 7.44
CA GLY A 148 6.29 -27.37 8.53
C GLY A 148 6.92 -27.26 9.92
N PHE A 149 6.08 -27.42 10.93
CA PHE A 149 6.49 -27.47 12.33
C PHE A 149 6.92 -28.89 12.71
N THR A 150 7.96 -29.02 13.54
CA THR A 150 8.34 -30.31 14.13
C THR A 150 7.28 -30.77 15.14
N GLU A 151 7.31 -32.04 15.54
CA GLU A 151 6.37 -32.58 16.54
C GLU A 151 6.46 -31.88 17.91
N ARG A 152 7.63 -31.32 18.23
CA ARG A 152 7.91 -30.63 19.50
C ARG A 152 7.51 -29.15 19.47
N ALA A 153 7.14 -28.63 18.30
CA ALA A 153 6.83 -27.22 18.13
C ALA A 153 5.53 -26.81 18.83
N SER A 154 5.54 -25.62 19.44
CA SER A 154 4.31 -24.98 19.91
C SER A 154 3.54 -24.41 18.73
N LYS A 155 2.33 -24.93 18.47
CA LYS A 155 1.44 -24.42 17.40
C LYS A 155 0.73 -23.12 17.77
N SER A 156 0.78 -22.70 19.04
CA SER A 156 0.05 -21.54 19.57
C SER A 156 0.91 -20.29 19.76
N LYS A 157 2.24 -20.41 19.76
CA LYS A 157 3.17 -19.29 19.97
C LYS A 157 4.11 -19.13 18.77
N VAL A 158 3.94 -18.04 18.02
CA VAL A 158 4.86 -17.66 16.94
C VAL A 158 5.24 -16.18 17.10
N THR A 159 6.54 -15.90 17.14
CA THR A 159 7.08 -14.55 17.23
C THR A 159 7.53 -14.08 15.86
N VAL A 160 7.14 -12.87 15.46
CA VAL A 160 7.58 -12.24 14.21
C VAL A 160 8.36 -10.99 14.57
N ILE A 161 9.65 -10.97 14.23
CA ILE A 161 10.52 -9.81 14.42
C ILE A 161 10.61 -9.08 13.07
N ARG A 162 10.33 -7.78 13.07
CA ARG A 162 10.42 -6.94 11.87
C ARG A 162 11.38 -5.79 12.11
N GLU A 163 12.32 -5.63 11.21
CA GLU A 163 13.25 -4.50 11.26
C GLU A 163 12.49 -3.17 11.06
N GLY A 164 12.76 -2.19 11.94
CA GLY A 164 12.13 -0.87 11.91
C GLY A 164 10.77 -0.75 12.61
N ARG A 165 10.19 -1.85 13.10
CA ARG A 165 9.10 -1.80 14.08
C ARG A 165 9.68 -2.29 15.41
N ASN A 166 9.70 -1.41 16.41
CA ASN A 166 10.21 -1.74 17.75
C ASN A 166 9.27 -2.73 18.44
N ASP A 167 9.26 -3.97 17.95
CA ASP A 167 8.46 -5.10 18.43
C ASP A 167 9.30 -5.95 19.39
N ALA A 168 10.28 -5.33 20.06
CA ALA A 168 11.04 -5.94 21.14
C ALA A 168 10.12 -6.10 22.38
N GLN A 169 9.12 -6.98 22.27
CA GLN A 169 8.31 -7.43 23.39
C GLN A 169 8.04 -8.92 23.23
N GLY A 170 8.88 -9.73 23.90
CA GLY A 170 8.61 -11.13 24.13
C GLY A 170 9.84 -12.02 24.14
N ILE A 171 10.69 -11.85 25.16
CA ILE A 171 11.36 -13.00 25.78
C ILE A 171 10.38 -13.66 26.75
#